data_AF-A0A1F7MGK2-F1
#
_entry.id   AF-A0A1F7MGK2-F1
#
_cell.length_a   1.000
_cell.length_b   1.000
_cell.length_c   1.000
_cell.angle_alpha   90.00
_cell.angle_beta   90.00
_cell.angle_gamma   90.00
#
_symmetry.space_group_name_H-M   'P 1'
#
loop_
_entity.id
_entity.type
_entity.pdbx_description
1 polymer ?
#
loop_
_entity_poly.entity_id
_entity_poly.type
_entity_poly.pdbx_seq_one_letter_code
_entity_poly.pdbx_strand_id
1 'polypeptide(L)'
;MQTALRKLREAQIIGQVSRGNRIYYRVDPSHPVYQELKALILKTVGFGDVLRTHLKALSDRIRVAFIYGSVARGDEAAGSDIDVMLIGDISGRQVAPAIAAVRRSLNREVNPSTYSADEFRRKYREGSPFIKEVVSDTKIFVMGNESALKKVLTGRSA
;
A
#
# COMPACT_ATOMS: atom_id res chain seq x y z
N MET A 1 1.02 -25.03 8.84
CA MET A 1 1.52 -23.86 8.08
C MET A 1 2.90 -24.07 7.42
N GLN A 2 3.37 -25.32 7.20
CA GLN A 2 4.66 -25.60 6.52
C GLN A 2 4.51 -26.13 5.07
N THR A 3 3.33 -26.62 4.68
CA THR A 3 3.12 -27.30 3.38
C THR A 3 3.21 -26.34 2.18
N ALA A 4 2.74 -25.09 2.31
CA ALA A 4 2.72 -24.13 1.21
C ALA A 4 4.14 -23.68 0.81
N LEU A 5 4.97 -23.31 1.79
CA LEU A 5 6.37 -22.93 1.54
C LEU A 5 7.18 -24.09 0.97
N ARG A 6 6.93 -25.32 1.43
CA ARG A 6 7.56 -26.51 0.85
C ARG A 6 7.17 -26.70 -0.61
N LYS A 7 5.89 -26.61 -0.96
CA LYS A 7 5.42 -26.71 -2.36
C LYS A 7 5.99 -25.62 -3.26
N LEU A 8 6.07 -24.39 -2.77
CA LEU A 8 6.69 -23.28 -3.50
C LEU A 8 8.21 -23.49 -3.70
N ARG A 9 8.88 -24.11 -2.73
CA ARG A 9 10.30 -24.47 -2.83
C ARG A 9 10.53 -25.62 -3.81
N GLU A 10 9.70 -26.66 -3.74
CA GLU A 10 9.72 -27.81 -4.67
C GLU A 10 9.48 -27.35 -6.11
N ALA A 11 8.60 -26.37 -6.30
CA ALA A 11 8.36 -25.72 -7.60
C ALA A 11 9.47 -24.73 -8.02
N GLN A 12 10.56 -24.59 -7.25
CA GLN A 12 11.66 -23.63 -7.44
C GLN A 12 11.24 -22.15 -7.54
N ILE A 13 10.04 -21.81 -7.06
CA ILE A 13 9.52 -20.45 -7.02
C ILE A 13 10.22 -19.64 -5.92
N ILE A 14 10.58 -20.29 -4.81
CA ILE A 14 11.27 -19.65 -3.68
C ILE A 14 12.58 -20.38 -3.32
N GLY A 15 13.63 -19.60 -3.11
CA GLY A 15 14.90 -20.03 -2.52
C GLY A 15 14.89 -19.88 -0.99
N GLN A 16 15.85 -20.54 -0.33
CA GLN A 16 16.01 -20.53 1.12
C GLN A 16 17.42 -20.06 1.49
N VAL A 17 17.52 -19.10 2.42
CA VAL A 17 18.78 -18.65 3.01
C VAL A 17 18.73 -18.89 4.51
N SER A 18 19.67 -19.68 5.04
CA SER A 18 19.83 -19.85 6.48
C SER A 18 20.77 -18.78 7.02
N ARG A 19 20.35 -18.06 8.06
CA ARG A 19 21.23 -17.18 8.84
C ARG A 19 21.01 -17.47 10.33
N GLY A 20 21.98 -18.13 10.94
CA GLY A 20 21.88 -18.62 12.33
C GLY A 20 20.71 -19.58 12.49
N ASN A 21 19.87 -19.33 13.48
CA ASN A 21 18.73 -20.18 13.86
C ASN A 21 17.47 -19.85 13.04
N ARG A 22 17.55 -18.99 12.02
CA ARG A 22 16.42 -18.49 11.25
C ARG A 22 16.53 -18.87 9.78
N ILE A 23 15.41 -19.30 9.22
CA ILE A 23 15.26 -19.62 7.81
C ILE A 23 14.53 -18.47 7.12
N TYR A 24 15.17 -17.87 6.12
CA TYR A 24 14.58 -16.85 5.27
C TYR A 24 14.20 -17.45 3.92
N TYR A 25 13.03 -17.11 3.41
CA TYR A 25 12.58 -17.51 2.08
C TYR A 25 12.58 -16.29 1.17
N ARG A 26 13.07 -16.46 -0.06
CA ARG A 26 13.14 -15.39 -1.06
C ARG A 26 12.64 -15.91 -2.40
N VAL A 27 11.70 -15.20 -3.01
CA VAL A 27 11.29 -15.48 -4.40
C VAL A 27 12.42 -15.03 -5.32
N ASP A 28 12.79 -15.84 -6.30
CA ASP A 28 13.79 -15.47 -7.31
C ASP A 28 13.18 -14.42 -8.27
N PRO A 29 13.74 -13.19 -8.37
CA PRO A 29 13.25 -12.16 -9.30
C PRO A 29 13.31 -12.55 -10.77
N SER A 30 14.12 -13.56 -11.13
CA SER A 30 14.22 -14.08 -12.50
C SER A 30 13.15 -15.14 -12.83
N HIS A 31 12.38 -15.59 -11.85
CA HIS A 31 11.35 -16.63 -12.07
C HIS A 31 10.14 -16.06 -12.83
N PRO A 32 9.59 -16.77 -13.85
CA PRO A 32 8.47 -16.29 -14.66
C PRO A 32 7.20 -15.90 -13.90
N VAL A 33 7.01 -16.45 -12.69
CA VAL A 33 5.83 -16.19 -11.83
C VAL A 33 6.08 -15.11 -10.78
N TYR A 34 7.27 -14.50 -10.79
CA TYR A 34 7.69 -13.54 -9.77
C TYR A 34 6.73 -12.35 -9.71
N GLN A 35 6.34 -11.81 -10.86
CA GLN A 35 5.48 -10.63 -10.92
C GLN A 35 4.07 -10.93 -10.43
N GLU A 36 3.52 -12.08 -10.77
CA GLU A 36 2.21 -12.54 -10.32
C GLU A 36 2.20 -12.81 -8.82
N LEU A 37 3.23 -13.50 -8.31
CA LEU A 37 3.33 -13.81 -6.88
C LEU A 37 3.56 -12.55 -6.05
N LYS A 38 4.41 -11.63 -6.54
CA LYS A 38 4.64 -10.30 -5.96
C LYS A 38 3.34 -9.51 -5.95
N ALA A 39 2.67 -9.37 -7.08
CA ALA A 39 1.39 -8.67 -7.18
C ALA A 39 0.34 -9.29 -6.25
N LEU A 40 0.27 -10.62 -6.16
CA LEU A 40 -0.64 -11.31 -5.26
C LEU A 40 -0.33 -10.98 -3.80
N ILE A 41 0.92 -11.10 -3.36
CA ILE A 41 1.34 -10.78 -1.98
C ILE A 41 1.10 -9.31 -1.65
N LEU A 42 1.41 -8.40 -2.57
CA LEU A 42 1.16 -6.96 -2.42
C LEU A 42 -0.32 -6.64 -2.26
N LYS A 43 -1.17 -7.29 -3.07
CA LYS A 43 -2.63 -7.11 -3.04
C LYS A 43 -3.30 -7.80 -1.85
N THR A 44 -2.67 -8.81 -1.24
CA THR A 44 -3.33 -9.67 -0.24
C THR A 44 -2.79 -9.57 1.18
N VAL A 45 -1.47 -9.42 1.40
CA VAL A 45 -0.86 -9.60 2.75
C VAL A 45 0.26 -8.60 3.07
N GLY A 46 0.93 -8.00 2.09
CA GLY A 46 2.23 -7.32 2.29
C GLY A 46 2.17 -5.93 2.92
N PHE A 47 1.80 -4.91 2.13
CA PHE A 47 1.92 -3.51 2.56
C PHE A 47 0.64 -2.94 3.15
N GLY A 48 -0.51 -3.36 2.61
CA GLY A 48 -1.81 -2.88 3.08
C GLY A 48 -2.05 -3.22 4.55
N ASP A 49 -1.69 -4.43 4.99
CA ASP A 49 -1.94 -4.85 6.37
C ASP A 49 -1.01 -4.19 7.39
N VAL A 50 0.27 -3.98 7.02
CA VAL A 50 1.21 -3.24 7.87
C VAL A 50 0.75 -1.79 8.01
N LEU A 51 0.37 -1.13 6.90
CA LEU A 51 -0.21 0.21 6.94
C LEU A 51 -1.50 0.27 7.76
N ARG A 52 -2.42 -0.68 7.55
CA ARG A 52 -3.69 -0.77 8.28
C ARG A 52 -3.45 -0.89 9.78
N THR A 53 -2.50 -1.73 10.19
CA THR A 53 -2.17 -1.97 11.60
C THR A 53 -1.69 -0.68 12.28
N HIS A 54 -0.77 0.04 11.64
CA HIS A 54 -0.19 1.26 12.21
C HIS A 54 -1.11 2.49 12.10
N LEU A 55 -2.00 2.53 11.10
CA LEU A 55 -3.00 3.59 10.95
C LEU A 55 -4.28 3.35 11.77
N LYS A 56 -4.42 2.18 12.44
CA LYS A 56 -5.64 1.79 13.16
C LYS A 56 -6.09 2.82 14.19
N ALA A 57 -5.16 3.44 14.92
CA ALA A 57 -5.50 4.48 15.90
C ALA A 57 -6.09 5.76 15.29
N LEU A 58 -5.97 5.94 13.97
CA LEU A 58 -6.48 7.08 13.22
C LEU A 58 -7.67 6.71 12.33
N SER A 59 -8.16 5.46 12.39
CA SER A 59 -9.16 4.94 11.44
C SER A 59 -10.43 5.80 11.39
N ASP A 60 -10.90 6.28 12.52
CA ASP A 60 -12.16 7.03 12.62
C ASP A 60 -12.08 8.40 11.94
N ARG A 61 -10.85 8.88 11.73
CA ARG A 61 -10.57 10.16 11.09
C ARG A 61 -10.18 10.01 9.62
N ILE A 62 -9.86 8.79 9.18
CA ILE A 62 -9.48 8.47 7.81
C ILE A 62 -10.71 7.97 7.05
N ARG A 63 -11.17 8.73 6.06
CA ARG A 63 -12.28 8.29 5.20
C ARG A 63 -11.82 7.25 4.17
N VAL A 64 -10.65 7.48 3.57
CA VAL A 64 -10.06 6.61 2.56
C VAL A 64 -8.55 6.64 2.68
N ALA A 65 -7.91 5.47 2.60
CA ALA A 65 -6.47 5.35 2.48
C ALA A 65 -6.11 4.28 1.44
N PHE A 66 -5.17 4.57 0.55
CA PHE A 66 -4.70 3.61 -0.44
C PHE A 66 -3.26 3.87 -0.86
N ILE A 67 -2.59 2.82 -1.32
CA ILE A 67 -1.29 2.90 -2.00
C ILE A 67 -1.55 3.19 -3.48
N TYR A 68 -0.75 4.07 -4.08
CA TYR A 68 -0.77 4.41 -5.51
C TYR A 68 0.65 4.38 -6.09
N GLY A 69 0.79 4.70 -7.37
CA GLY A 69 2.10 4.79 -8.04
C GLY A 69 2.67 3.43 -8.43
N SER A 70 4.01 3.38 -8.58
CA SER A 70 4.71 2.19 -9.10
C SER A 70 4.41 0.92 -8.31
N VAL A 71 4.21 1.04 -6.99
CA VAL A 71 3.89 -0.09 -6.11
C VAL A 71 2.48 -0.64 -6.37
N ALA A 72 1.51 0.24 -6.60
CA ALA A 72 0.15 -0.19 -6.89
C ALA A 72 0.03 -0.80 -8.30
N ARG A 73 0.81 -0.30 -9.27
CA ARG A 73 0.86 -0.82 -10.64
C ARG A 73 1.62 -2.14 -10.76
N GLY A 74 2.54 -2.42 -9.83
CA GLY A 74 3.44 -3.59 -9.89
C GLY A 74 4.74 -3.33 -10.64
N ASP A 75 4.91 -2.14 -11.21
CA ASP A 75 6.11 -1.69 -11.94
C ASP A 75 7.28 -1.29 -11.02
N GLU A 76 7.12 -1.40 -9.70
CA GLU A 76 8.13 -1.02 -8.72
C GLU A 76 9.44 -1.83 -8.89
N ALA A 77 10.56 -1.12 -8.90
CA ALA A 77 11.89 -1.70 -8.79
C ALA A 77 12.21 -2.10 -7.34
N ALA A 78 13.25 -2.90 -7.15
CA ALA A 78 13.76 -3.16 -5.80
C ALA A 78 14.17 -1.84 -5.13
N GLY A 79 13.47 -1.46 -4.06
CA GLY A 79 13.75 -0.24 -3.32
C GLY A 79 12.91 0.99 -3.69
N SER A 80 11.90 0.88 -4.56
CA SER A 80 11.00 2.02 -4.82
C SER A 80 10.32 2.51 -3.54
N ASP A 81 9.95 3.77 -3.51
CA ASP A 81 9.17 4.33 -2.41
C ASP A 81 7.72 3.83 -2.46
N ILE A 82 7.08 3.77 -1.29
CA ILE A 82 5.65 3.44 -1.18
C ILE A 82 4.86 4.74 -1.03
N ASP A 83 4.16 5.15 -2.08
CA ASP A 83 3.30 6.33 -2.04
C ASP A 83 1.93 5.99 -1.45
N VAL A 84 1.54 6.71 -0.40
CA VAL A 84 0.30 6.46 0.34
C VAL A 84 -0.57 7.70 0.32
N MET A 85 -1.79 7.57 -0.19
CA MET A 85 -2.80 8.61 -0.15
C MET A 85 -3.65 8.44 1.11
N LEU A 86 -3.83 9.51 1.87
CA LEU A 86 -4.63 9.54 3.09
C LEU A 86 -5.63 10.69 3.01
N ILE A 87 -6.93 10.36 2.97
CA ILE A 87 -8.00 11.34 2.86
C ILE A 87 -8.88 11.27 4.10
N GLY A 88 -8.98 12.38 4.82
CA GLY A 88 -9.74 12.43 6.06
C GLY A 88 -9.52 13.70 6.87
N ASP A 89 -10.08 13.74 8.07
CA ASP A 89 -9.80 14.80 9.04
C ASP A 89 -8.52 14.47 9.82
N ILE A 90 -7.38 14.46 9.13
CA ILE A 90 -6.08 14.12 9.68
C ILE A 90 -5.02 15.10 9.19
N SER A 91 -4.10 15.46 10.07
CA SER A 91 -2.91 16.25 9.72
C SER A 91 -1.68 15.37 9.52
N GLY A 92 -0.73 15.83 8.71
CA GLY A 92 0.55 15.15 8.54
C GLY A 92 1.30 14.90 9.85
N ARG A 93 1.17 15.80 10.84
CA ARG A 93 1.77 15.63 12.18
C ARG A 93 1.20 14.43 12.94
N GLN A 94 -0.10 14.17 12.81
CA GLN A 94 -0.77 13.04 13.47
C GLN A 94 -0.43 11.71 12.80
N VAL A 95 -0.20 11.74 11.49
CA VAL A 95 0.12 10.57 10.66
C VAL A 95 1.61 10.19 10.78
N ALA A 96 2.50 11.15 11.01
CA ALA A 96 3.95 10.95 10.99
C ALA A 96 4.45 9.80 11.89
N PRO A 97 3.98 9.61 13.14
CA PRO A 97 4.41 8.48 13.98
C PRO A 97 4.02 7.12 13.39
N ALA A 98 2.81 7.00 12.85
CA ALA A 98 2.33 5.77 12.21
C ALA A 98 3.15 5.46 10.97
N ILE A 99 3.42 6.45 10.12
CA ILE A 99 4.25 6.27 8.92
C ILE A 99 5.70 5.90 9.29
N ALA A 100 6.27 6.50 10.34
CA ALA A 100 7.61 6.12 10.82
C ALA A 100 7.66 4.64 11.26
N ALA A 101 6.61 4.16 11.93
CA ALA A 101 6.50 2.74 12.32
C ALA A 101 6.37 1.82 11.09
N VAL A 102 5.61 2.24 10.07
CA VAL A 102 5.49 1.50 8.80
C VAL A 102 6.83 1.46 8.07
N ARG A 103 7.54 2.59 7.94
CA ARG A 103 8.88 2.66 7.30
C ARG A 103 9.86 1.66 7.94
N ARG A 104 9.89 1.61 9.28
CA ARG A 104 10.72 0.64 10.02
C ARG A 104 10.28 -0.81 9.79
N SER A 105 8.98 -1.06 9.75
CA SER A 105 8.42 -2.40 9.58
C SER A 105 8.67 -2.95 8.17
N LEU A 106 8.61 -2.08 7.16
CA LEU A 106 8.77 -2.44 5.75
C LEU A 106 10.21 -2.32 5.26
N ASN A 107 11.09 -1.66 6.02
CA ASN A 107 12.44 -1.28 5.60
C ASN A 107 12.46 -0.61 4.21
N ARG A 108 11.49 0.28 3.99
CA ARG A 108 11.29 1.05 2.76
C ARG A 108 10.89 2.49 3.10
N GLU A 109 11.23 3.41 2.21
CA GLU A 109 10.65 4.75 2.16
C GLU A 109 9.13 4.65 1.97
N VAL A 110 8.38 5.47 2.71
CA VAL A 110 6.91 5.53 2.64
C VAL A 110 6.52 6.99 2.63
N ASN A 111 5.94 7.47 1.53
CA ASN A 111 5.65 8.88 1.31
C ASN A 111 4.14 9.15 1.43
N PRO A 112 3.69 9.75 2.55
CA PRO A 112 2.28 10.05 2.74
C PRO A 112 1.89 11.37 2.07
N SER A 113 0.81 11.34 1.29
CA SER A 113 0.08 12.51 0.82
C SER A 113 -1.23 12.60 1.60
N THR A 114 -1.37 13.63 2.44
CA THR A 114 -2.56 13.82 3.29
C THR A 114 -3.44 14.95 2.76
N TYR A 115 -4.74 14.69 2.62
CA TYR A 115 -5.73 15.70 2.23
C TYR A 115 -6.98 15.62 3.10
N SER A 116 -7.61 16.77 3.35
CA SER A 116 -9.01 16.76 3.77
C SER A 116 -9.91 16.29 2.62
N ALA A 117 -11.08 15.75 2.94
CA ALA A 117 -12.06 15.35 1.92
C ALA A 117 -12.44 16.53 1.01
N ASP A 118 -12.57 17.74 1.59
CA ASP A 118 -12.91 18.95 0.86
C ASP A 118 -11.79 19.42 -0.05
N GLU A 119 -10.54 19.40 0.43
CA GLU A 119 -9.39 19.76 -0.37
C GLU A 119 -9.17 18.79 -1.53
N PHE A 120 -9.24 17.48 -1.28
CA PHE A 120 -9.06 16.47 -2.31
C PHE A 120 -10.12 16.61 -3.41
N ARG A 121 -11.38 16.79 -2.99
CA ARG A 121 -12.51 17.04 -3.89
C ARG A 121 -12.34 18.31 -4.70
N ARG A 122 -11.94 19.41 -4.05
CA ARG A 122 -11.67 20.70 -4.72
C ARG A 122 -10.61 20.53 -5.81
N LYS A 123 -9.44 19.97 -5.46
CA LYS A 123 -8.35 19.75 -6.42
C LYS A 123 -8.75 18.83 -7.58
N TYR A 124 -9.59 17.82 -7.32
CA TYR A 124 -10.12 16.96 -8.38
C TYR A 124 -11.04 17.72 -9.35
N ARG A 125 -11.90 18.61 -8.84
CA ARG A 125 -12.79 19.44 -9.68
C ARG A 125 -12.03 20.50 -10.46
N GLU A 126 -11.01 21.09 -9.85
CA GLU A 126 -10.10 22.05 -10.49
C GLU A 126 -9.21 21.40 -11.56
N GLY A 127 -9.27 20.07 -11.72
CA GLY A 127 -8.53 19.37 -12.76
C GLY A 127 -7.05 19.22 -12.45
N SER A 128 -6.65 19.21 -11.17
CA SER A 128 -5.27 18.96 -10.76
C SER A 128 -4.74 17.69 -11.43
N PRO A 129 -3.67 17.77 -12.25
CA PRO A 129 -3.16 16.62 -13.01
C PRO A 129 -2.82 15.43 -12.11
N PHE A 130 -2.12 15.71 -11.01
CA PHE A 130 -1.75 14.71 -10.01
C PHE A 130 -2.97 14.00 -9.41
N ILE A 131 -3.99 14.74 -8.97
CA ILE A 131 -5.19 14.13 -8.36
C ILE A 131 -5.98 13.34 -9.41
N LYS A 132 -6.06 13.81 -10.65
CA LYS A 132 -6.70 13.09 -11.76
C LYS A 132 -6.00 11.76 -12.03
N GLU A 133 -4.67 11.79 -12.16
CA GLU A 133 -3.84 10.61 -12.37
C GLU A 133 -4.04 9.59 -11.25
N VAL A 134 -3.86 10.01 -9.99
CA VAL A 134 -4.04 9.15 -8.81
C VAL A 134 -5.43 8.53 -8.77
N VAL A 135 -6.48 9.27 -9.10
CA VAL A 135 -7.86 8.76 -9.12
C VAL A 135 -8.08 7.77 -10.27
N SER A 136 -7.44 7.94 -11.42
CA SER A 136 -7.57 7.02 -12.55
C SER A 136 -6.71 5.76 -12.45
N ASP A 137 -5.59 5.82 -11.73
CA ASP A 137 -4.61 4.73 -11.69
C ASP A 137 -5.04 3.57 -10.77
N THR A 138 -4.31 2.47 -10.83
CA THR A 138 -4.46 1.30 -9.96
C THR A 138 -4.18 1.69 -8.51
N LYS A 139 -5.02 1.19 -7.59
CA LYS A 139 -4.94 1.48 -6.15
C LYS A 139 -4.99 0.20 -5.35
N ILE A 140 -4.22 0.15 -4.26
CA ILE A 140 -4.35 -0.89 -3.24
C ILE A 140 -4.99 -0.24 -2.01
N PHE A 141 -6.27 -0.51 -1.78
CA PHE A 141 -7.02 0.08 -0.67
C PHE A 141 -6.57 -0.48 0.68
N VAL A 142 -6.17 0.43 1.56
CA VAL A 142 -5.81 0.15 2.97
C VAL A 142 -7.01 0.41 3.87
N MET A 143 -7.71 1.52 3.68
CA MET A 143 -8.95 1.84 4.40
C MET A 143 -9.99 2.39 3.41
N GLY A 144 -11.24 1.99 3.58
CA GLY A 144 -12.30 2.26 2.61
C GLY A 144 -12.14 1.42 1.34
N ASN A 145 -12.76 1.88 0.25
CA ASN A 145 -12.77 1.22 -1.05
C ASN A 145 -13.09 2.23 -2.16
N GLU A 146 -13.21 1.75 -3.39
CA GLU A 146 -13.53 2.56 -4.57
C GLU A 146 -14.84 3.37 -4.39
N SER A 147 -15.86 2.78 -3.76
CA SER A 147 -17.12 3.48 -3.47
C SER A 147 -16.93 4.61 -2.46
N ALA A 148 -16.10 4.42 -1.43
CA ALA A 148 -15.77 5.46 -0.46
C ALA A 148 -14.99 6.61 -1.13
N LEU A 149 -14.06 6.30 -2.04
CA LEU A 149 -13.34 7.31 -2.82
C LEU A 149 -14.29 8.11 -3.72
N LYS A 150 -15.21 7.44 -4.42
CA LYS A 150 -16.26 8.11 -5.21
C LYS A 150 -17.16 9.02 -4.36
N LYS A 151 -17.49 8.62 -3.13
CA LYS A 151 -18.24 9.47 -2.17
C LYS A 151 -17.46 10.74 -1.82
N VAL A 152 -16.16 10.64 -1.55
CA VAL A 152 -15.28 11.81 -1.34
C VAL A 152 -15.32 12.74 -2.56
N LEU A 153 -15.16 12.19 -3.77
CA LEU A 153 -15.14 12.99 -5.01
C LEU A 153 -16.47 13.69 -5.30
N THR A 154 -17.59 13.00 -5.06
CA THR A 154 -18.94 13.51 -5.31
C THR A 154 -19.46 14.40 -4.18
N GLY A 155 -18.85 14.34 -2.99
CA GLY A 155 -19.30 15.11 -1.82
C GLY A 155 -20.51 14.53 -1.11
N ARG A 156 -20.89 13.28 -1.39
CA ARG A 156 -21.99 12.60 -0.67
C ARG A 156 -21.45 12.05 0.65
N SER A 157 -21.94 12.58 1.78
CA SER A 157 -21.71 11.98 3.09
C SER A 157 -22.45 10.65 3.21
N ALA A 158 -21.91 9.73 4.02
CA ALA A 158 -22.54 8.45 4.35
C ALA A 158 -23.84 8.67 5.14
#